data_AF-A0A533UGS2-F1
#
_entry.id   AF-A0A533UGS2-F1
#
_cell.length_a   1.000
_cell.length_b   1.000
_cell.length_c   1.000
_cell.angle_alpha   90.00
_cell.angle_beta   90.00
_cell.angle_gamma   90.00
#
_symmetry.space_group_name_H-M   'P 1'
#
loop_
_entity.id
_entity.type
_entity.pdbx_description
1 polymer ?
#
loop_
_entity_poly.entity_id
_entity_poly.type
_entity_poly.pdbx_seq_one_letter_code
_entity_poly.pdbx_strand_id
1 'polypeptide(L)'
;MYRVAILLFTIIALGAAFSLHAFAEKEDVATITTKFGNIVISFRTDVAPKTVSNFENLTRSGFYDGTIFHRITPGFLIQGGDPNTKNGPPNTWGKGAAGYTIAPEFSDLKHTKYMVSMAHPVTDINGASSQFFIVLG
;
A
#
# COMPACT_ATOMS: atom_id res chain seq x y z
N MET A 1 10.68 -68.50 -34.63
CA MET A 1 10.67 -68.85 -33.20
C MET A 1 10.15 -67.65 -32.44
N TYR A 2 9.01 -67.83 -31.76
CA TYR A 2 8.34 -66.81 -30.97
C TYR A 2 9.01 -66.62 -29.61
N ARG A 3 8.78 -65.44 -29.02
CA ARG A 3 8.73 -65.09 -27.58
C ARG A 3 9.94 -64.40 -26.96
N VAL A 4 9.93 -63.06 -27.02
CA VAL A 4 10.35 -62.21 -25.90
C VAL A 4 9.39 -61.03 -25.82
N ALA A 5 8.55 -61.00 -24.77
CA ALA A 5 8.06 -59.78 -24.13
C ALA A 5 7.40 -60.20 -22.82
N ILE A 6 8.12 -59.91 -21.74
CA ILE A 6 7.81 -60.27 -20.36
C ILE A 6 6.61 -59.45 -19.86
N LEU A 7 5.78 -60.15 -19.08
CA LEU A 7 4.69 -59.73 -18.21
C LEU A 7 4.54 -58.23 -17.92
N LEU A 8 3.31 -57.76 -18.15
CA LEU A 8 2.65 -56.71 -17.38
C LEU A 8 2.67 -57.05 -15.88
N PHE A 9 3.15 -56.13 -15.03
CA PHE A 9 2.54 -55.89 -13.72
C PHE A 9 2.86 -54.47 -13.23
N THR A 10 1.78 -53.76 -12.87
CA THR A 10 1.68 -52.66 -11.89
C THR A 10 2.31 -51.30 -12.19
N ILE A 11 1.38 -50.37 -12.47
CA ILE A 11 1.41 -48.94 -12.18
C ILE A 11 2.09 -48.69 -10.82
N ILE A 12 3.22 -47.98 -10.83
CA ILE A 12 3.59 -47.10 -9.72
C ILE A 12 3.75 -45.73 -10.34
N ALA A 13 2.65 -44.97 -10.30
CA ALA A 13 2.70 -43.53 -10.38
C ALA A 13 3.56 -43.07 -9.20
N LEU A 14 4.87 -42.90 -9.44
CA LEU A 14 5.76 -42.29 -8.47
C LEU A 14 5.37 -40.82 -8.45
N GLY A 15 4.52 -40.51 -7.47
CA GLY A 15 3.83 -39.25 -7.32
C GLY A 15 4.80 -38.08 -7.48
N ALA A 16 4.59 -37.34 -8.55
CA ALA A 16 4.83 -35.93 -8.58
C ALA A 16 3.91 -35.28 -7.52
N ALA A 17 4.24 -35.45 -6.25
CA ALA A 17 3.89 -34.49 -5.22
C ALA A 17 4.81 -33.28 -5.42
N PHE A 18 4.74 -32.66 -6.60
CA PHE A 18 5.09 -31.26 -6.74
C PHE A 18 4.05 -30.58 -5.85
N SER A 19 4.45 -30.34 -4.60
CA SER A 19 3.64 -29.57 -3.67
C SER A 19 3.41 -28.25 -4.35
N LEU A 20 2.21 -28.09 -4.91
CA LEU A 20 1.68 -26.82 -5.35
C LEU A 20 1.47 -26.03 -4.06
N HIS A 21 2.57 -25.55 -3.49
CA HIS A 21 2.50 -24.36 -2.69
C HIS A 21 2.03 -23.31 -3.68
N ALA A 22 0.71 -23.12 -3.73
CA ALA A 22 0.15 -21.87 -4.18
C ALA A 22 0.88 -20.84 -3.33
N PHE A 23 1.88 -20.18 -3.92
CA PHE A 23 2.40 -18.95 -3.40
C PHE A 23 1.18 -18.04 -3.38
N ALA A 24 0.51 -17.96 -2.23
CA ALA A 24 -0.40 -16.88 -1.96
C ALA A 24 0.49 -15.64 -2.04
N GLU A 25 0.49 -14.99 -3.21
CA GLU A 25 1.01 -13.65 -3.39
C GLU A 25 0.45 -12.84 -2.23
N LYS A 26 1.33 -12.48 -1.30
CA LYS A 26 0.97 -11.63 -0.18
C LYS A 26 0.45 -10.36 -0.81
N GLU A 27 -0.86 -10.11 -0.73
CA GLU A 27 -1.43 -8.88 -1.26
C GLU A 27 -0.68 -7.69 -0.63
N ASP A 28 0.04 -6.93 -1.46
CA ASP A 28 0.83 -5.78 -1.05
C ASP A 28 -0.10 -4.58 -0.86
N VAL A 29 -0.91 -4.68 0.19
CA VAL A 29 -1.99 -3.75 0.49
C VAL A 29 -1.89 -3.21 1.91
N ALA A 30 -2.39 -2.00 2.11
CA ALA A 30 -2.77 -1.49 3.42
C ALA A 30 -4.29 -1.35 3.53
N THR A 31 -4.83 -1.66 4.70
CA THR A 31 -6.24 -1.41 5.01
C THR A 31 -6.34 -0.26 6.00
N ILE A 32 -7.02 0.82 5.59
CA ILE A 32 -7.42 1.91 6.47
C ILE A 32 -8.81 1.59 7.02
N THR A 33 -8.88 1.27 8.30
CA THR A 33 -10.15 1.04 9.00
C THR A 33 -10.72 2.36 9.49
N THR A 34 -11.96 2.67 9.10
CA THR A 34 -12.67 3.86 9.56
C THR A 34 -14.03 3.47 10.15
N LYS A 35 -14.68 4.39 10.86
CA LYS A 35 -16.08 4.20 11.31
C LYS A 35 -17.09 4.04 10.17
N PHE A 36 -16.69 4.36 8.94
CA PHE A 36 -17.53 4.25 7.73
C PHE A 36 -17.22 3.00 6.90
N GLY A 37 -16.30 2.14 7.37
CA GLY A 37 -15.83 0.96 6.66
C GLY A 37 -14.35 1.03 6.29
N ASN A 38 -13.93 0.01 5.55
CA ASN A 38 -12.53 -0.21 5.20
C ASN A 38 -12.21 0.38 3.83
N ILE A 39 -11.05 1.02 3.73
CA ILE A 39 -10.44 1.43 2.46
C ILE A 39 -9.21 0.55 2.27
N VAL A 40 -9.18 -0.25 1.21
CA VAL A 40 -8.03 -1.10 0.88
C VAL A 40 -7.22 -0.39 -0.21
N ILE A 41 -5.93 -0.19 0.05
CA ILE A 41 -4.99 0.49 -0.83
C ILE A 41 -3.97 -0.52 -1.31
N SER A 42 -3.90 -0.76 -2.61
CA SER A 42 -2.81 -1.52 -3.23
C SER A 42 -1.59 -0.64 -3.46
N PHE A 43 -0.41 -1.16 -3.13
CA PHE A 43 0.84 -0.43 -3.32
C PHE A 43 1.36 -0.53 -4.75
N ARG A 44 2.06 0.53 -5.17
CA ARG A 44 2.80 0.60 -6.44
C ARG A 44 4.29 0.67 -6.15
N THR A 45 4.79 -0.39 -5.52
CA THR A 45 6.21 -0.55 -5.16
C THR A 45 7.12 -0.52 -6.38
N ASP A 46 6.59 -0.88 -7.56
CA ASP A 46 7.24 -0.74 -8.86
C ASP A 46 7.46 0.72 -9.31
N VAL A 47 6.67 1.66 -8.78
CA VAL A 47 6.71 3.08 -9.16
C VAL A 47 7.35 3.95 -8.09
N ALA A 48 6.99 3.73 -6.83
CA ALA A 48 7.40 4.57 -5.71
C ALA A 48 7.88 3.72 -4.52
N PRO A 49 8.97 2.93 -4.67
CA PRO A 49 9.42 1.97 -3.66
C PRO A 49 9.77 2.61 -2.31
N LYS A 50 10.39 3.80 -2.29
CA LYS A 50 10.75 4.49 -1.03
C LYS A 50 9.52 5.05 -0.34
N THR A 51 8.56 5.55 -1.12
CA THR A 51 7.29 6.06 -0.64
C THR A 51 6.46 4.95 -0.01
N VAL A 52 6.34 3.80 -0.70
CA VAL A 52 5.66 2.62 -0.16
C VAL A 52 6.35 2.13 1.11
N SER A 53 7.68 1.97 1.10
CA SER A 53 8.42 1.53 2.27
C SER A 53 8.23 2.48 3.47
N ASN A 54 8.24 3.80 3.25
CA ASN A 54 7.93 4.77 4.28
C ASN A 54 6.51 4.60 4.85
N PHE A 55 5.51 4.47 3.96
CA PHE A 55 4.12 4.28 4.39
C PHE A 55 3.94 2.97 5.17
N GLU A 56 4.56 1.87 4.74
CA GLU A 56 4.56 0.60 5.46
C GLU A 56 5.20 0.72 6.85
N ASN A 57 6.35 1.38 6.96
CA ASN A 57 7.06 1.56 8.23
C ASN A 57 6.22 2.40 9.22
N LEU A 58 5.60 3.48 8.75
CA LEU A 58 4.69 4.29 9.55
C LEU A 58 3.45 3.49 9.95
N THR A 59 2.88 2.69 9.05
CA THR A 59 1.74 1.82 9.36
C THR A 59 2.09 0.79 10.44
N ARG A 60 3.21 0.07 10.29
CA ARG A 60 3.65 -0.98 11.23
C ARG A 60 4.02 -0.45 12.61
N SER A 61 4.40 0.82 12.72
CA SER A 61 4.66 1.47 14.00
C SER A 61 3.40 2.03 14.69
N GLY A 62 2.22 1.89 14.09
CA GLY A 62 0.98 2.49 14.61
C GLY A 62 0.91 4.01 14.43
N PHE A 63 1.75 4.59 13.56
CA PHE A 63 1.82 6.03 13.37
C PHE A 63 0.50 6.63 12.91
N TYR A 64 -0.26 5.93 12.07
CA TYR A 64 -1.54 6.43 11.55
C TYR A 64 -2.73 6.22 12.50
N ASP A 65 -2.57 5.41 13.54
CA ASP A 65 -3.67 5.09 14.47
C ASP A 65 -4.17 6.35 15.17
N GLY A 66 -5.48 6.58 15.09
CA GLY A 66 -6.13 7.78 15.65
C GLY A 66 -5.97 9.05 14.82
N THR A 67 -5.26 9.03 13.69
CA THR A 67 -5.29 10.15 12.74
C THR A 67 -6.64 10.23 12.02
N ILE A 68 -6.98 11.42 11.50
CA ILE A 68 -8.20 11.64 10.72
C ILE A 68 -7.91 12.17 9.32
N PHE A 69 -8.90 12.06 8.43
CA PHE A 69 -8.93 12.84 7.19
C PHE A 69 -9.31 14.29 7.50
N HIS A 70 -8.31 15.16 7.66
CA HIS A 70 -8.50 16.54 8.11
C HIS A 70 -8.86 17.51 6.98
N ARG A 71 -8.64 17.11 5.72
CA ARG A 71 -9.00 17.90 4.54
C ARG A 71 -9.83 17.03 3.59
N ILE A 72 -11.07 17.47 3.37
CA ILE A 72 -12.06 16.78 2.53
C ILE A 72 -12.57 17.82 1.52
N THR A 73 -12.34 17.58 0.23
CA THR A 73 -12.82 18.44 -0.85
C THR A 73 -13.60 17.57 -1.84
N PRO A 74 -14.94 17.58 -1.79
CA PRO A 74 -15.78 16.77 -2.68
C PRO A 74 -15.43 16.96 -4.15
N GLY A 75 -15.30 15.84 -4.88
CA GLY A 75 -14.90 15.86 -6.29
C GLY A 75 -13.43 16.18 -6.56
N PHE A 76 -12.61 16.33 -5.52
CA PHE A 76 -11.17 16.56 -5.67
C PHE A 76 -10.37 15.50 -4.91
N LEU A 77 -10.28 15.60 -3.58
CA LEU A 77 -9.52 14.64 -2.78
C LEU A 77 -9.93 14.63 -1.30
N ILE A 78 -9.55 13.56 -0.61
CA ILE A 78 -9.46 13.49 0.85
C ILE A 78 -8.00 13.32 1.26
N GLN A 79 -7.57 14.01 2.31
CA GLN A 79 -6.19 14.01 2.79
C GLN A 79 -6.12 13.68 4.28
N GLY A 80 -5.20 12.79 4.64
CA GLY A 80 -4.99 12.25 5.98
C GLY A 80 -3.50 12.02 6.28
N GLY A 81 -3.22 11.27 7.35
CA GLY A 81 -1.85 10.93 7.75
C GLY A 81 -1.11 12.01 8.54
N ASP A 82 -1.83 13.03 9.02
CA ASP A 82 -1.25 14.09 9.85
C ASP A 82 -1.29 13.73 11.35
N PRO A 83 -0.13 13.57 12.02
CA PRO A 83 -0.08 13.25 13.45
C PRO A 83 -0.66 14.35 14.35
N ASN A 84 -0.68 15.61 13.90
CA ASN A 84 -1.27 16.70 14.68
C ASN A 84 -2.77 16.51 14.89
N THR A 85 -3.44 15.70 14.05
CA THR A 85 -4.86 15.41 14.19
C THR A 85 -5.21 14.52 15.38
N LYS A 86 -4.23 13.81 15.96
CA LYS A 86 -4.46 12.93 17.10
C LYS A 86 -4.85 13.72 18.36
N ASN A 87 -4.07 14.76 18.67
CA ASN A 87 -4.18 15.52 19.93
C ASN A 87 -3.97 17.04 19.76
N GLY A 88 -3.57 17.50 18.57
CA GLY A 88 -3.28 18.90 18.30
C GLY A 88 -4.54 19.71 17.93
N PRO A 89 -4.53 21.04 18.18
CA PRO A 89 -5.66 21.90 17.85
C PRO A 89 -5.86 22.00 16.32
N PRO A 90 -7.09 22.21 15.82
CA PRO A 90 -7.38 22.22 14.38
C PRO A 90 -6.54 23.17 13.51
N ASN A 91 -6.04 24.27 14.07
CA ASN A 91 -5.15 25.22 13.38
C ASN A 91 -3.74 24.67 13.08
N THR A 92 -3.39 23.51 13.64
CA THR A 92 -2.13 22.79 13.39
C THR A 92 -2.28 21.67 12.35
N TRP A 93 -3.51 21.35 11.95
CA TRP A 93 -3.76 20.29 10.97
C TRP A 93 -3.24 20.69 9.58
N GLY A 94 -2.79 19.71 8.80
CA GLY A 94 -2.06 19.87 7.55
C GLY A 94 -0.57 20.17 7.69
N LYS A 95 -0.06 20.36 8.92
CA LYS A 95 1.34 20.79 9.17
C LYS A 95 2.20 19.72 9.86
N GLY A 96 1.63 18.62 10.33
CA GLY A 96 2.39 17.58 11.00
C GLY A 96 3.18 16.68 10.03
N ALA A 97 4.19 16.02 10.58
CA ALA A 97 5.14 15.18 9.86
C ALA A 97 5.65 14.04 10.77
N ALA A 98 6.25 13.01 10.19
CA ALA A 98 6.89 11.89 10.91
C ALA A 98 8.23 12.26 11.59
N GLY A 99 8.66 13.51 11.50
CA GLY A 99 9.96 13.98 12.02
C GLY A 99 11.12 13.88 11.01
N TYR A 100 10.85 13.39 9.81
CA TYR A 100 11.78 13.34 8.67
C TYR A 100 11.01 13.50 7.36
N THR A 101 11.73 13.73 6.25
CA THR A 101 11.16 13.79 4.91
C THR A 101 11.71 12.69 4.01
N ILE A 102 11.00 12.42 2.92
CA ILE A 102 11.41 11.50 1.86
C ILE A 102 11.51 12.26 0.52
N ALA A 103 12.48 11.88 -0.30
CA ALA A 103 12.63 12.44 -1.64
C ALA A 103 11.45 12.03 -2.54
N PRO A 104 11.00 12.88 -3.48
CA PRO A 104 9.90 12.57 -4.36
C PRO A 104 10.27 11.47 -5.37
N GLU A 105 9.33 10.57 -5.64
CA GLU A 105 9.42 9.53 -6.68
C GLU A 105 8.39 9.83 -7.77
N PHE A 106 8.76 10.71 -8.71
CA PHE A 106 7.88 11.09 -9.81
C PHE A 106 7.69 9.97 -10.83
N SER A 107 6.50 9.92 -11.43
CA SER A 107 6.18 9.03 -12.54
C SER A 107 5.17 9.69 -13.48
N ASP A 108 4.98 9.08 -14.66
CA ASP A 108 3.99 9.54 -15.63
C ASP A 108 2.54 9.16 -15.28
N LEU A 109 2.35 8.40 -14.18
CA LEU A 109 1.02 8.03 -13.72
C LEU A 109 0.20 9.28 -13.40
N LYS A 110 -1.03 9.28 -13.91
CA LYS A 110 -1.96 10.39 -13.68
C LYS A 110 -2.67 10.18 -12.35
N HIS A 111 -2.97 11.30 -11.68
CA HIS A 111 -3.82 11.32 -10.49
C HIS A 111 -5.29 11.13 -10.91
N THR A 112 -5.65 9.91 -11.30
CA THR A 112 -7.03 9.53 -11.58
C THR A 112 -7.77 9.17 -10.30
N LYS A 113 -9.10 9.09 -10.38
CA LYS A 113 -9.97 8.72 -9.27
C LYS A 113 -9.47 7.46 -8.54
N TYR A 114 -9.41 7.54 -7.21
CA TYR A 114 -8.92 6.54 -6.26
C TYR A 114 -7.42 6.30 -6.23
N MET A 115 -6.62 7.06 -7.00
CA MET A 115 -5.17 7.07 -6.81
C MET A 115 -4.82 7.62 -5.43
N VAL A 116 -3.85 6.97 -4.79
CA VAL A 116 -3.25 7.42 -3.54
C VAL A 116 -1.90 8.05 -3.86
N SER A 117 -1.59 9.19 -3.25
CA SER A 117 -0.34 9.91 -3.47
C SER A 117 0.12 10.62 -2.21
N MET A 118 1.42 10.82 -2.07
CA MET A 118 1.98 11.57 -0.94
C MET A 118 1.68 13.06 -1.09
N ALA A 119 1.27 13.66 0.03
CA ALA A 119 1.21 15.11 0.15
C ALA A 119 2.59 15.66 0.52
N HIS A 120 2.91 16.83 -0.01
CA HIS A 120 4.08 17.60 0.35
C HIS A 120 3.72 19.10 0.41
N PRO A 121 4.51 19.93 1.11
CA PRO A 121 4.34 21.38 1.08
C PRO A 121 4.43 21.92 -0.35
N VAL A 122 3.56 22.87 -0.70
CA VAL A 122 3.58 23.53 -2.03
C VAL A 122 4.91 24.26 -2.27
N THR A 123 5.56 24.72 -1.20
CA THR A 123 6.84 25.44 -1.25
C THR A 123 8.06 24.54 -1.24
N ASP A 124 7.90 23.24 -0.98
CA ASP A 124 9.02 22.30 -0.91
C ASP A 124 8.61 20.91 -1.43
N ILE A 125 9.14 20.59 -2.60
CA ILE A 125 8.89 19.32 -3.29
C ILE A 125 9.57 18.12 -2.59
N ASN A 126 10.58 18.36 -1.75
CA ASN A 126 11.24 17.33 -0.95
C ASN A 126 10.67 17.25 0.47
N GLY A 127 9.57 17.97 0.74
CA GLY A 127 8.96 18.05 2.06
C GLY A 127 7.94 16.95 2.37
N ALA A 128 7.79 15.93 1.51
CA ALA A 128 6.90 14.80 1.77
C ALA A 128 7.34 14.04 3.02
N SER A 129 6.39 13.64 3.88
CA SER A 129 6.69 12.96 5.14
C SER A 129 5.71 11.83 5.44
N SER A 130 4.58 12.11 6.09
CA SER A 130 3.56 11.10 6.46
C SER A 130 2.18 11.34 5.86
N GLN A 131 1.90 12.55 5.39
CA GLN A 131 0.58 12.89 4.88
C GLN A 131 0.37 12.37 3.46
N PHE A 132 -0.83 11.86 3.19
CA PHE A 132 -1.23 11.33 1.88
C PHE A 132 -2.63 11.80 1.51
N PHE A 133 -2.98 11.71 0.24
CA PHE A 133 -4.33 11.98 -0.25
C PHE A 133 -4.84 10.87 -1.17
N ILE A 134 -6.17 10.73 -1.22
CA ILE A 134 -6.91 9.86 -2.12
C ILE A 134 -7.74 10.74 -3.05
N VAL A 135 -7.55 10.58 -4.35
CA VAL A 135 -8.25 11.35 -5.40
C VAL A 135 -9.71 10.90 -5.51
N LEU A 136 -10.64 11.85 -5.61
CA LEU A 136 -12.09 11.56 -5.70
C LEU A 136 -12.73 11.93 -7.06
N GLY A 137 -12.06 12.71 -7.90
CA GLY A 137 -12.59 13.20 -9.17
C GLY A 137 -11.52 13.36 -10.24
#